data_AF-A0A9D7NDX5-F1
#
_entry.id   AF-A0A9D7NDX5-F1
#
_cell.length_a   1.000
_cell.length_b   1.000
_cell.length_c   1.000
_cell.angle_alpha   90.00
_cell.angle_beta   90.00
_cell.angle_gamma   90.00
#
_symmetry.space_group_name_H-M   'P 1'
#
loop_
_entity.id
_entity.type
_entity.pdbx_description
1 polymer ?
#
loop_
_entity_poly.entity_id
_entity_poly.type
_entity_poly.pdbx_seq_one_letter_code
_entity_poly.pdbx_strand_id
1 'polypeptide(L)'
;MKSSKNMDSKVIIYDDVCPLCKAYTSGFVQAGWLRPENRIGFAEAPPELIRRIDVDRARHEIPLYDRATGETLYGKEALFFIIGEAIPVFKPVFRLRLFRAIVFGLYQIITYNRRIIANSRPPANGFDCAPDFNGFYRWLYIGIMGVFASLLLYRAAPVVDLSSTILALLTGIAIIRGCFIERFSMQTDYFGHLATVLFIIAMLNFSLQNFPLTVLATTCLGIWLFYRRIKGLRSQLW
;
A
#
# COMPACT_ATOMS: atom_id res chain seq x y z
N MET A 1 -24.10 -2.99 13.96
CA MET A 1 -23.97 -4.24 13.18
C MET A 1 -23.23 -5.26 14.03
N LYS A 2 -23.79 -6.45 14.27
CA LYS A 2 -23.13 -7.51 15.07
C LYS A 2 -22.14 -8.28 14.17
N SER A 3 -20.92 -8.47 14.64
CA SER A 3 -19.94 -9.41 14.07
C SER A 3 -20.57 -10.79 13.87
N SER A 4 -20.30 -11.46 12.74
CA SER A 4 -20.85 -12.80 12.46
C SER A 4 -20.29 -13.81 13.46
N LYS A 5 -21.07 -14.86 13.81
CA LYS A 5 -20.65 -15.92 14.76
C LYS A 5 -19.34 -16.60 14.35
N ASN A 6 -18.99 -16.57 13.06
CA ASN A 6 -17.74 -17.13 12.52
C ASN A 6 -16.52 -16.20 12.69
N MET A 7 -16.73 -14.93 13.08
CA MET A 7 -15.66 -13.95 13.29
C MET A 7 -15.20 -13.81 14.73
N ASP A 8 -15.96 -14.37 15.67
CA ASP A 8 -15.65 -14.26 17.09
C ASP A 8 -14.35 -14.99 17.48
N SER A 9 -14.03 -16.10 16.81
CA SER A 9 -12.81 -16.87 17.04
C SER A 9 -11.62 -16.41 16.19
N LYS A 10 -11.82 -15.54 15.20
CA LYS A 10 -10.74 -15.11 14.30
C LYS A 10 -9.94 -13.96 14.88
N VAL A 11 -8.62 -14.01 14.71
CA VAL A 11 -7.69 -12.96 15.09
C VAL A 11 -6.90 -12.56 13.86
N ILE A 12 -6.97 -11.28 13.48
CA ILE A 12 -6.10 -10.73 12.44
C ILE A 12 -4.82 -10.22 13.11
N ILE A 13 -3.67 -10.62 12.59
CA ILE A 13 -2.36 -10.13 13.06
C ILE A 13 -1.77 -9.27 11.97
N TYR A 14 -1.47 -8.00 12.26
CA TYR A 14 -1.07 -7.02 11.25
C TYR A 14 0.30 -6.39 11.55
N ASP A 15 0.93 -5.84 10.52
CA ASP A 15 2.19 -5.11 10.63
C ASP A 15 1.99 -3.73 11.28
N ASP A 16 2.54 -3.54 12.48
CA ASP A 16 2.44 -2.31 13.26
C ASP A 16 3.16 -1.12 12.67
N VAL A 17 4.17 -1.33 11.83
CA VAL A 17 4.90 -0.23 11.21
C VAL A 17 4.32 0.18 9.86
N CYS A 18 3.37 -0.59 9.31
CA CYS A 18 2.75 -0.29 8.03
C CYS A 18 1.45 0.51 8.22
N PRO A 19 1.41 1.82 7.86
CA PRO A 19 0.21 2.64 7.97
C PRO A 19 -0.96 2.09 7.15
N LEU A 20 -0.68 1.46 6.00
CA LEU A 20 -1.71 0.84 5.17
C LEU A 20 -2.36 -0.35 5.91
N CYS A 21 -1.55 -1.24 6.50
CA CYS A 21 -2.04 -2.35 7.31
C CYS A 21 -2.85 -1.89 8.51
N LYS A 22 -2.37 -0.85 9.21
CA LYS A 22 -3.12 -0.22 10.30
C LYS A 22 -4.46 0.32 9.83
N ALA A 23 -4.48 1.06 8.72
CA ALA A 23 -5.68 1.71 8.20
C ALA A 23 -6.78 0.71 7.84
N TYR A 24 -6.51 -0.28 6.98
CA TYR A 24 -7.59 -1.18 6.54
C TYR A 24 -8.09 -2.10 7.65
N THR A 25 -7.20 -2.57 8.54
CA THR A 25 -7.61 -3.41 9.67
C THR A 25 -8.41 -2.62 10.71
N SER A 26 -8.07 -1.35 10.92
CA SER A 26 -8.89 -0.44 11.73
C SER A 26 -10.26 -0.22 11.09
N GLY A 27 -10.31 -0.09 9.76
CA GLY A 27 -11.57 -0.03 9.01
C GLY A 27 -12.49 -1.23 9.26
N PHE A 28 -11.94 -2.45 9.35
CA PHE A 28 -12.74 -3.64 9.70
C PHE A 28 -13.36 -3.54 11.10
N VAL A 29 -12.62 -3.00 12.06
CA VAL A 29 -13.13 -2.80 13.43
C VAL A 29 -14.21 -1.72 13.44
N GLN A 30 -13.97 -0.59 12.78
CA GLN A 30 -14.93 0.52 12.70
C GLN A 30 -16.23 0.12 11.98
N ALA A 31 -16.14 -0.74 10.96
CA ALA A 31 -17.30 -1.28 10.26
C ALA A 31 -18.04 -2.39 11.04
N GLY A 32 -17.49 -2.83 12.19
CA GLY A 32 -18.03 -3.92 13.01
C GLY A 32 -17.86 -5.31 12.41
N TRP A 33 -16.91 -5.48 11.48
CA TRP A 33 -16.61 -6.76 10.81
C TRP A 33 -15.61 -7.60 11.59
N LEU A 34 -14.85 -6.95 12.47
CA LEU A 34 -13.88 -7.58 13.36
C LEU A 34 -14.01 -6.92 14.73
N ARG A 35 -13.92 -7.73 15.80
CA ARG A 35 -13.92 -7.19 17.15
C ARG A 35 -12.57 -6.50 17.45
N PRO A 36 -12.54 -5.39 18.21
CA PRO A 36 -11.29 -4.70 18.55
C PRO A 36 -10.23 -5.62 19.16
N GLU A 37 -10.63 -6.50 20.08
CA GLU A 37 -9.77 -7.47 20.77
C GLU A 37 -9.20 -8.56 19.84
N ASN A 38 -9.81 -8.75 18.67
CA ASN A 38 -9.40 -9.70 17.65
C ASN A 38 -8.49 -9.07 16.59
N ARG A 39 -8.05 -7.83 16.80
CA ARG A 39 -7.09 -7.11 15.96
C ARG A 39 -5.80 -6.88 16.74
N ILE A 40 -4.76 -7.65 16.42
CA ILE A 40 -3.52 -7.66 17.18
C ILE A 40 -2.34 -7.22 16.30
N GLY A 41 -1.51 -6.31 16.81
CA GLY A 41 -0.26 -5.94 16.17
C GLY A 41 0.78 -7.06 16.33
N PHE A 42 1.62 -7.29 15.32
CA PHE A 42 2.69 -8.29 15.42
C PHE A 42 3.62 -8.06 16.62
N ALA A 43 3.92 -6.80 16.96
CA ALA A 43 4.77 -6.45 18.10
C ALA A 43 4.11 -6.78 19.46
N GLU A 44 2.78 -6.80 19.51
CA GLU A 44 1.98 -7.05 20.71
C GLU A 44 1.45 -8.49 20.76
N ALA A 45 1.68 -9.28 19.71
CA ALA A 45 1.16 -10.63 19.60
C ALA A 45 1.84 -11.57 20.61
N PRO A 46 1.08 -12.35 21.40
CA PRO A 46 1.65 -13.31 22.33
C PRO A 46 2.54 -14.33 21.61
N PRO A 47 3.68 -14.77 22.20
CA PRO A 47 4.56 -15.76 21.59
C PRO A 47 3.84 -17.05 21.21
N GLU A 48 2.83 -17.45 21.98
CA GLU A 48 2.01 -18.64 21.72
C GLU A 48 1.21 -18.49 20.42
N LEU A 49 0.71 -17.27 20.13
CA LEU A 49 -0.02 -16.98 18.90
C LEU A 49 0.93 -16.92 17.71
N ILE A 50 2.11 -16.30 17.88
CA ILE A 50 3.14 -16.24 16.83
C ILE A 50 3.60 -17.64 16.41
N ARG A 51 3.73 -18.57 17.36
CA ARG A 51 4.06 -19.98 17.05
C ARG A 51 2.97 -20.73 16.27
N ARG A 52 1.76 -20.20 16.17
CA ARG A 52 0.63 -20.81 15.43
C ARG A 52 0.52 -20.31 14.00
N ILE A 53 1.31 -19.30 13.63
CA ILE A 53 1.34 -18.74 12.28
C ILE A 53 2.70 -18.98 11.63
N ASP A 54 2.69 -19.04 10.31
CA ASP A 54 3.88 -19.00 9.49
C ASP A 54 4.33 -17.54 9.40
N VAL A 55 5.36 -17.20 10.17
CA VAL A 55 5.87 -15.84 10.28
C VAL A 55 6.46 -15.35 8.95
N ASP A 56 7.13 -16.22 8.20
CA ASP A 56 7.75 -15.84 6.93
C ASP A 56 6.68 -15.50 5.88
N ARG A 57 5.63 -16.31 5.82
CA ARG A 57 4.45 -16.02 5.02
C ARG A 57 3.71 -14.77 5.51
N ALA A 58 3.59 -14.57 6.82
CA ALA A 58 2.87 -13.44 7.41
C ALA A 58 3.47 -12.06 7.04
N ARG A 59 4.76 -11.99 6.71
CA ARG A 59 5.42 -10.78 6.20
C ARG A 59 4.81 -10.32 4.87
N HIS A 60 4.41 -11.28 4.04
CA HIS A 60 3.89 -11.08 2.69
C HIS A 60 2.36 -11.11 2.64
N GLU A 61 1.74 -11.94 3.45
CA GLU A 61 0.31 -12.20 3.41
C GLU A 61 -0.28 -12.06 4.82
N ILE A 62 -1.19 -11.09 5.02
CA ILE A 62 -1.75 -10.84 6.36
C ILE A 62 -2.45 -12.10 6.93
N PRO A 63 -2.05 -12.60 8.11
CA PRO A 63 -2.67 -13.78 8.71
C PRO A 63 -4.00 -13.44 9.40
N LEU A 64 -4.95 -14.34 9.25
CA LEU A 64 -6.20 -14.43 9.99
C LEU A 64 -6.27 -15.81 10.65
N TYR A 65 -5.84 -15.86 11.89
CA TYR A 65 -5.79 -17.08 12.70
C TYR A 65 -7.16 -17.40 13.28
N ASP A 66 -7.58 -18.66 13.26
CA ASP A 66 -8.79 -19.14 13.93
C ASP A 66 -8.45 -19.86 15.23
N ARG A 67 -8.90 -19.30 16.37
CA ARG A 67 -8.74 -19.94 17.68
C ARG A 67 -9.54 -21.23 17.83
N ALA A 68 -10.63 -21.40 17.08
CA ALA A 68 -11.51 -22.56 17.19
C ALA A 68 -10.97 -23.78 16.44
N THR A 69 -10.40 -23.58 15.24
CA THR A 69 -9.87 -24.69 14.41
C THR A 69 -8.35 -24.82 14.48
N GLY A 70 -7.64 -23.77 14.88
CA GLY A 70 -6.17 -23.71 14.83
C GLY A 70 -5.62 -23.42 13.43
N GLU A 71 -6.47 -23.19 12.44
CA GLU A 71 -6.06 -22.89 11.06
C GLU A 71 -5.78 -21.39 10.86
N THR A 72 -4.92 -21.06 9.91
CA THR A 72 -4.64 -19.67 9.53
C THR A 72 -4.92 -19.45 8.04
N LEU A 73 -5.78 -18.48 7.74
CA LEU A 73 -5.91 -17.94 6.39
C LEU A 73 -4.91 -16.80 6.18
N TYR A 74 -4.41 -16.65 4.96
CA TYR A 74 -3.40 -15.64 4.65
C TYR A 74 -3.82 -14.76 3.48
N GLY A 75 -3.44 -13.48 3.57
CA GLY A 75 -3.49 -12.54 2.46
C GLY A 75 -4.89 -12.36 1.89
N LYS A 76 -5.03 -12.51 0.57
CA LYS A 76 -6.34 -12.34 -0.09
C LYS A 76 -7.41 -13.29 0.46
N GLU A 77 -7.05 -14.50 0.92
CA GLU A 77 -8.02 -15.45 1.46
C GLU A 77 -8.57 -14.97 2.81
N ALA A 78 -7.71 -14.40 3.66
CA ALA A 78 -8.14 -13.72 4.88
C ALA A 78 -9.08 -12.56 4.57
N LEU A 79 -8.76 -11.73 3.58
CA LEU A 79 -9.59 -10.59 3.18
C LEU A 79 -10.95 -11.04 2.60
N PHE A 80 -10.97 -12.03 1.72
CA PHE A 80 -12.19 -12.60 1.16
C PHE A 80 -13.07 -13.21 2.24
N PHE A 81 -12.46 -13.84 3.26
CA PHE A 81 -13.21 -14.36 4.40
C PHE A 81 -13.90 -13.25 5.18
N ILE A 82 -13.16 -12.23 5.63
CA ILE A 82 -13.71 -11.13 6.44
C ILE A 82 -14.81 -10.39 5.66
N ILE A 83 -14.52 -10.00 4.41
CA ILE A 83 -15.47 -9.25 3.58
C ILE A 83 -16.66 -10.14 3.22
N GLY A 84 -16.45 -11.43 2.98
CA GLY A 84 -17.51 -12.37 2.63
C GLY A 84 -18.46 -12.62 3.81
N GLU A 85 -17.95 -12.71 5.03
CA GLU A 85 -18.77 -12.81 6.24
C GLU A 85 -19.53 -11.52 6.54
N ALA A 86 -18.90 -10.36 6.33
CA ALA A 86 -19.52 -9.06 6.53
C ALA A 86 -20.57 -8.72 5.46
N ILE A 87 -20.30 -9.06 4.20
CA ILE A 87 -21.11 -8.73 3.02
C ILE A 87 -21.29 -10.00 2.17
N PRO A 88 -22.24 -10.89 2.54
CA PRO A 88 -22.40 -12.21 1.92
C PRO A 88 -22.65 -12.21 0.42
N VAL A 89 -23.19 -11.12 -0.13
CA VAL A 89 -23.43 -10.97 -1.57
C VAL A 89 -22.15 -11.03 -2.41
N PHE A 90 -20.98 -10.77 -1.83
CA PHE A 90 -19.70 -10.90 -2.54
C PHE A 90 -19.11 -12.33 -2.53
N LYS A 91 -19.64 -13.26 -1.71
CA LYS A 91 -19.13 -14.64 -1.65
C LYS A 91 -19.08 -15.36 -3.01
N PRO A 92 -20.07 -15.24 -3.90
CA PRO A 92 -19.99 -15.84 -5.24
C PRO A 92 -18.85 -15.26 -6.08
N VAL A 93 -18.63 -13.93 -6.02
CA VAL A 93 -17.56 -13.24 -6.75
C VAL A 93 -16.19 -13.74 -6.29
N PHE A 94 -16.01 -13.96 -4.99
CA PHE A 94 -14.76 -14.48 -4.42
C PHE A 94 -14.45 -15.93 -4.82
N ARG A 95 -15.41 -16.66 -5.39
CA ARG A 95 -15.20 -18.01 -5.93
C ARG A 95 -14.78 -17.99 -7.40
N LEU A 96 -14.98 -16.89 -8.12
CA LEU A 96 -14.62 -16.78 -9.54
C LEU A 96 -13.10 -16.79 -9.71
N ARG A 97 -12.58 -17.79 -10.43
CA ARG A 97 -11.14 -17.99 -10.64
C ARG A 97 -10.45 -16.76 -11.24
N LEU A 98 -11.07 -16.13 -12.23
CA LEU A 98 -10.53 -14.93 -12.88
C LEU A 98 -10.42 -13.77 -11.90
N PHE A 99 -11.46 -13.52 -11.11
CA PHE A 99 -11.46 -12.48 -10.09
C PHE A 99 -10.35 -12.71 -9.06
N ARG A 100 -10.22 -13.95 -8.54
CA ARG A 100 -9.17 -14.32 -7.60
C ARG A 100 -7.77 -14.12 -8.17
N ALA A 101 -7.57 -14.39 -9.46
CA ALA A 101 -6.29 -14.17 -10.14
C ALA A 101 -5.95 -12.68 -10.24
N ILE A 102 -6.92 -11.84 -10.64
CA ILE A 102 -6.75 -10.38 -10.72
C ILE A 102 -6.43 -9.80 -9.34
N VAL A 103 -7.24 -10.14 -8.32
CA VAL A 103 -7.03 -9.65 -6.95
C VAL A 103 -5.70 -10.15 -6.39
N PHE A 104 -5.25 -11.36 -6.73
CA PHE A 104 -3.92 -11.83 -6.32
C PHE A 104 -2.81 -10.96 -6.91
N GLY A 105 -2.86 -10.63 -8.21
CA GLY A 105 -1.89 -9.73 -8.82
C GLY A 105 -1.88 -8.36 -8.14
N LEU A 106 -3.05 -7.76 -7.93
CA LEU A 106 -3.20 -6.48 -7.22
C LEU A 106 -2.68 -6.56 -5.78
N TYR A 107 -2.99 -7.64 -5.08
CA TYR A 107 -2.55 -7.88 -3.71
C TYR A 107 -1.02 -7.91 -3.63
N GLN A 108 -0.36 -8.65 -4.52
CA GLN A 108 1.10 -8.73 -4.54
C GLN A 108 1.74 -7.38 -4.88
N ILE A 109 1.18 -6.64 -5.85
CA ILE A 109 1.61 -5.27 -6.16
C ILE A 109 1.54 -4.39 -4.91
N ILE A 110 0.43 -4.40 -4.17
CA ILE A 110 0.28 -3.59 -2.96
C ILE A 110 1.23 -4.06 -1.86
N THR A 111 1.28 -5.36 -1.57
CA THR A 111 2.12 -5.94 -0.51
C THR A 111 3.58 -5.54 -0.70
N TYR A 112 4.19 -5.86 -1.85
CA TYR A 112 5.61 -5.62 -2.08
C TYR A 112 5.97 -4.13 -2.17
N ASN A 113 4.98 -3.26 -2.37
CA ASN A 113 5.16 -1.81 -2.46
C ASN A 113 4.57 -1.05 -1.28
N ARG A 114 4.05 -1.71 -0.23
CA ARG A 114 3.31 -1.05 0.87
C ARG A 114 4.14 0.01 1.60
N ARG A 115 5.45 -0.20 1.70
CA ARG A 115 6.41 0.78 2.26
C ARG A 115 6.56 2.01 1.37
N ILE A 116 6.64 1.79 0.07
CA ILE A 116 6.76 2.86 -0.93
C ILE A 116 5.47 3.68 -0.99
N ILE A 117 4.32 3.01 -1.01
CA ILE A 117 3.00 3.64 -1.02
C ILE A 117 2.82 4.49 0.25
N ALA A 118 2.95 3.87 1.42
CA ALA A 118 2.65 4.49 2.71
C ALA A 118 3.78 5.35 3.31
N ASN A 119 4.95 5.42 2.67
CA ASN A 119 6.14 6.11 3.18
C ASN A 119 6.56 5.62 4.59
N SER A 120 6.49 4.31 4.83
CA SER A 120 6.81 3.73 6.14
C SER A 120 8.27 3.29 6.22
N ARG A 121 8.85 3.40 7.42
CA ARG A 121 10.23 3.00 7.71
C ARG A 121 10.27 1.67 8.47
N PRO A 122 11.41 0.96 8.43
CA PRO A 122 11.66 -0.14 9.35
C PRO A 122 11.50 0.31 10.80
N PRO A 123 11.06 -0.60 11.70
CA PRO A 123 11.05 -0.32 13.12
C PRO A 123 12.46 0.00 13.62
N ALA A 124 12.57 0.89 14.62
CA ALA A 124 13.86 1.19 15.25
C ALA A 124 14.43 -0.01 16.02
N ASN A 125 13.55 -0.82 16.63
CA ASN A 125 13.89 -2.02 17.39
C ASN A 125 12.84 -3.10 17.10
N GLY A 126 13.23 -4.38 17.17
CA GLY A 126 12.33 -5.51 17.04
C GLY A 126 12.24 -6.09 15.62
N PHE A 127 11.26 -6.96 15.41
CA PHE A 127 11.09 -7.71 14.17
C PHE A 127 10.49 -6.85 13.05
N ASP A 128 11.16 -6.80 11.90
CA ASP A 128 10.65 -6.14 10.71
C ASP A 128 9.70 -7.07 9.93
N CYS A 129 8.40 -6.79 10.04
CA CYS A 129 7.35 -7.54 9.33
C CYS A 129 7.26 -7.26 7.83
N ALA A 130 8.16 -6.45 7.26
CA ALA A 130 8.08 -6.09 5.86
C ALA A 130 8.39 -7.27 4.93
N PRO A 131 7.70 -7.32 3.77
CA PRO A 131 7.97 -8.33 2.76
C PRO A 131 9.37 -8.14 2.17
N ASP A 132 9.90 -9.21 1.62
CA ASP A 132 11.18 -9.19 0.92
C ASP A 132 11.10 -8.33 -0.35
N PHE A 133 12.26 -7.80 -0.76
CA PHE A 133 12.32 -7.01 -1.99
C PHE A 133 11.98 -7.86 -3.21
N ASN A 134 11.03 -7.39 -4.02
CA ASN A 134 10.68 -8.02 -5.28
C ASN A 134 10.70 -7.01 -6.44
N GLY A 135 11.73 -7.10 -7.28
CA GLY A 135 11.95 -6.17 -8.40
C GLY A 135 10.85 -6.22 -9.47
N PHE A 136 10.25 -7.39 -9.71
CA PHE A 136 9.17 -7.53 -10.69
C PHE A 136 7.93 -6.72 -10.27
N TYR A 137 7.44 -6.95 -9.05
CA TYR A 137 6.28 -6.20 -8.54
C TYR A 137 6.59 -4.72 -8.31
N ARG A 138 7.86 -4.37 -8.07
CA ARG A 138 8.28 -2.98 -7.97
C ARG A 138 8.17 -2.23 -9.30
N TRP A 139 8.73 -2.80 -10.37
CA TRP A 139 8.65 -2.18 -11.69
C TRP A 139 7.22 -2.18 -12.25
N LEU A 140 6.46 -3.25 -11.97
CA LEU A 140 5.04 -3.29 -12.31
C LEU A 140 4.27 -2.15 -11.62
N TYR A 141 4.52 -1.91 -10.33
CA TYR A 141 3.94 -0.78 -9.60
C TYR A 141 4.33 0.57 -10.20
N ILE A 142 5.62 0.80 -10.44
CA ILE A 142 6.13 2.05 -11.04
C ILE A 142 5.48 2.30 -12.40
N GLY A 143 5.44 1.28 -13.27
CA GLY A 143 4.83 1.38 -14.60
C GLY A 143 3.35 1.70 -14.54
N ILE A 144 2.58 0.98 -13.71
CA ILE A 144 1.14 1.22 -13.54
C ILE A 144 0.89 2.64 -13.04
N MET A 145 1.56 3.06 -11.96
CA MET A 145 1.39 4.41 -11.39
C MET A 145 1.79 5.49 -12.40
N GLY A 146 2.88 5.28 -13.16
CA GLY A 146 3.33 6.19 -14.21
C GLY A 146 2.29 6.34 -15.32
N VAL A 147 1.79 5.23 -15.87
CA VAL A 147 0.77 5.23 -16.94
C VAL A 147 -0.50 5.95 -16.49
N PHE A 148 -1.02 5.63 -15.30
CA PHE A 148 -2.22 6.30 -14.80
C PHE A 148 -1.98 7.77 -14.49
N ALA A 149 -0.82 8.14 -13.93
CA ALA A 149 -0.47 9.53 -13.70
C ALA A 149 -0.41 10.32 -15.02
N SER A 150 0.24 9.78 -16.05
CA SER A 150 0.32 10.40 -17.37
C SER A 150 -1.06 10.56 -18.01
N LEU A 151 -1.92 9.54 -17.94
CA LEU A 151 -3.28 9.62 -18.47
C LEU A 151 -4.12 10.68 -17.77
N LEU A 152 -4.06 10.75 -16.44
CA LEU A 152 -4.80 11.73 -15.63
C LEU A 152 -4.30 13.16 -15.88
N LEU A 153 -2.98 13.38 -15.96
CA LEU A 153 -2.40 14.68 -16.27
C LEU A 153 -2.78 15.15 -17.67
N TYR A 154 -2.72 14.25 -18.67
CA TYR A 154 -3.15 14.55 -20.04
C TYR A 154 -4.61 15.01 -20.10
N ARG A 155 -5.48 14.42 -19.29
CA ARG A 155 -6.90 14.83 -19.20
C ARG A 155 -7.11 16.13 -18.43
N ALA A 156 -6.34 16.37 -17.38
CA ALA A 156 -6.52 17.52 -16.48
C ALA A 156 -5.94 18.83 -17.03
N ALA A 157 -4.86 18.74 -17.81
CA ALA A 157 -4.16 19.90 -18.37
C ALA A 157 -3.84 19.68 -19.86
N PRO A 158 -4.86 19.68 -20.74
CA PRO A 158 -4.65 19.50 -22.17
C PRO A 158 -3.88 20.66 -22.82
N VAL A 159 -3.85 21.82 -22.16
CA VAL A 159 -3.12 23.02 -22.61
C VAL A 159 -1.83 23.16 -21.80
N VAL A 160 -0.70 23.30 -22.50
CA VAL A 160 0.60 23.54 -21.90
C VAL A 160 0.66 25.00 -21.43
N ASP A 161 0.79 25.18 -20.11
CA ASP A 161 0.97 26.46 -19.45
C ASP A 161 2.29 26.47 -18.65
N LEU A 162 2.62 27.60 -18.01
CA LEU A 162 3.85 27.72 -17.22
C LEU A 162 3.88 26.69 -16.08
N SER A 163 2.76 26.45 -15.41
CA SER A 163 2.67 25.55 -14.25
C SER A 163 2.93 24.09 -14.63
N SER A 164 2.29 23.61 -15.69
CA SER A 164 2.48 22.26 -16.24
C SER A 164 3.89 22.08 -16.83
N THR A 165 4.46 23.13 -17.43
CA THR A 165 5.85 23.13 -17.89
C THR A 165 6.82 22.97 -16.72
N ILE A 166 6.63 23.71 -15.62
CA ILE A 166 7.44 23.58 -14.40
C ILE A 166 7.32 22.17 -13.83
N LEU A 167 6.11 21.61 -13.73
CA LEU A 167 5.89 20.25 -13.25
C LEU A 167 6.64 19.21 -14.11
N ALA A 168 6.58 19.35 -15.45
CA ALA A 168 7.28 18.48 -16.38
C ALA A 168 8.80 18.56 -16.23
N LEU A 169 9.36 19.78 -16.13
CA LEU A 169 10.80 20.00 -15.92
C LEU A 169 11.29 19.42 -14.60
N LEU A 170 10.58 19.66 -13.50
CA LEU A 170 10.92 19.10 -12.19
C LEU A 170 10.86 17.57 -12.20
N THR A 171 9.89 17.00 -12.90
CA THR A 171 9.77 15.55 -13.09
C THR A 171 10.96 15.01 -13.88
N GLY A 172 11.34 15.66 -14.98
CA GLY A 172 12.52 15.30 -15.77
C GLY A 172 13.81 15.34 -14.95
N ILE A 173 14.02 16.40 -14.15
CA ILE A 173 15.16 16.51 -13.24
C ILE A 173 15.15 15.38 -12.20
N ALA A 174 14.00 15.04 -11.63
CA ALA A 174 13.89 13.94 -10.68
C ALA A 174 14.23 12.59 -11.33
N ILE A 175 13.74 12.33 -12.56
CA ILE A 175 14.07 11.10 -13.30
C ILE A 175 15.58 11.01 -13.54
N ILE A 176 16.20 12.07 -14.06
CA ILE A 176 17.65 12.11 -14.32
C ILE A 176 18.41 11.83 -13.03
N ARG A 177 18.05 12.46 -11.91
CA ARG A 177 18.68 12.20 -10.59
C ARG A 177 18.54 10.75 -10.15
N GLY A 178 17.38 10.13 -10.38
CA GLY A 178 17.15 8.71 -10.07
C GLY A 178 18.06 7.78 -10.88
N CYS A 179 18.33 8.09 -12.15
CA CYS A 179 19.22 7.30 -13.00
C CYS A 179 20.67 7.24 -12.48
N PHE A 180 21.13 8.26 -11.74
CA PHE A 180 22.47 8.28 -11.13
C PHE A 180 22.57 7.54 -9.79
N ILE A 181 21.50 6.92 -9.29
CA ILE A 181 21.56 6.09 -8.08
C ILE A 181 22.11 4.70 -8.44
N GLU A 182 23.30 4.37 -7.94
CA GLU A 182 24.01 3.12 -8.31
C GLU A 182 23.37 1.85 -7.75
N ARG A 183 22.91 1.87 -6.49
CA ARG A 183 22.29 0.68 -5.87
C ARG A 183 20.88 0.48 -6.41
N PHE A 184 20.70 -0.58 -7.19
CA PHE A 184 19.43 -0.90 -7.86
C PHE A 184 18.21 -0.90 -6.93
N SER A 185 18.30 -1.52 -5.73
CA SER A 185 17.18 -1.53 -4.78
C SER A 185 16.77 -0.11 -4.38
N MET A 186 17.72 0.77 -4.09
CA MET A 186 17.47 2.16 -3.72
C MET A 186 16.98 3.00 -4.89
N GLN A 187 17.52 2.75 -6.10
CA GLN A 187 17.06 3.37 -7.32
C GLN A 187 15.57 3.05 -7.56
N THR A 188 15.18 1.79 -7.41
CA THR A 188 13.77 1.40 -7.56
C THR A 188 12.87 1.89 -6.42
N ASP A 189 13.38 2.08 -5.20
CA ASP A 189 12.66 2.76 -4.11
C ASP A 189 12.42 4.24 -4.45
N TYR A 190 13.44 4.93 -4.99
CA TYR A 190 13.36 6.31 -5.45
C TYR A 190 12.29 6.48 -6.53
N PHE A 191 12.34 5.68 -7.60
CA PHE A 191 11.36 5.73 -8.67
C PHE A 191 9.96 5.34 -8.20
N GLY A 192 9.85 4.39 -7.28
CA GLY A 192 8.59 4.04 -6.63
C GLY A 192 7.97 5.23 -5.89
N HIS A 193 8.76 5.96 -5.10
CA HIS A 193 8.28 7.16 -4.42
C HIS A 193 7.92 8.28 -5.40
N LEU A 194 8.71 8.48 -6.46
CA LEU A 194 8.42 9.46 -7.50
C LEU A 194 7.08 9.14 -8.18
N ALA A 195 6.89 7.90 -8.64
CA ALA A 195 5.66 7.45 -9.27
C ALA A 195 4.43 7.62 -8.35
N THR A 196 4.58 7.29 -7.07
CA THR A 196 3.52 7.49 -6.05
C THR A 196 3.13 8.96 -5.93
N VAL A 197 4.11 9.87 -5.85
CA VAL A 197 3.86 11.30 -5.72
C VAL A 197 3.23 11.87 -6.98
N LEU A 198 3.74 11.51 -8.16
CA LEU A 198 3.18 11.93 -9.44
C LEU A 198 1.74 11.46 -9.61
N PHE A 199 1.43 10.23 -9.21
CA PHE A 199 0.05 9.73 -9.24
C PHE A 199 -0.88 10.52 -8.32
N ILE A 200 -0.45 10.86 -7.09
CA ILE A 200 -1.22 11.72 -6.17
C ILE A 200 -1.46 13.11 -6.80
N ILE A 201 -0.41 13.73 -7.35
CA ILE A 201 -0.51 15.03 -8.03
C ILE A 201 -1.50 14.93 -9.20
N ALA A 202 -1.39 13.89 -10.03
CA ALA A 202 -2.25 13.69 -11.18
C ALA A 202 -3.72 13.52 -10.79
N MET A 203 -4.01 12.73 -9.75
CA MET A 203 -5.36 12.57 -9.21
C MET A 203 -5.94 13.89 -8.69
N LEU A 204 -5.15 14.67 -7.97
CA LEU A 204 -5.59 15.98 -7.45
C LEU A 204 -5.83 16.98 -8.57
N ASN A 205 -4.95 17.04 -9.56
CA ASN A 205 -5.14 17.90 -10.73
C ASN A 205 -6.40 17.54 -11.50
N PHE A 206 -6.63 16.25 -11.75
CA PHE A 206 -7.84 15.78 -12.41
C PHE A 206 -9.11 16.11 -11.62
N SER A 207 -9.09 15.89 -10.30
CA SER A 207 -10.25 16.12 -9.44
C SER A 207 -10.59 17.60 -9.25
N LEU A 208 -9.56 18.47 -9.28
CA LEU A 208 -9.67 19.91 -9.00
C LEU A 208 -9.38 20.77 -10.24
N GLN A 209 -9.52 20.20 -11.44
CA GLN A 209 -9.21 20.86 -12.72
C GLN A 209 -9.99 22.16 -12.97
N ASN A 210 -11.13 22.36 -12.30
CA ASN A 210 -11.96 23.55 -12.42
C ASN A 210 -11.47 24.74 -11.57
N PHE A 211 -10.55 24.50 -10.62
CA PHE A 211 -10.04 25.54 -9.75
C PHE A 211 -8.77 26.17 -10.34
N PRO A 212 -8.64 27.51 -10.33
CA PRO A 212 -7.40 28.15 -10.74
C PRO A 212 -6.28 27.78 -9.77
N LEU A 213 -5.03 27.78 -10.27
CA LEU A 213 -3.82 27.48 -9.49
C LEU A 213 -3.68 26.03 -8.99
N THR A 214 -4.61 25.12 -9.33
CA THR A 214 -4.54 23.71 -8.92
C THR A 214 -3.19 23.07 -9.27
N VAL A 215 -2.69 23.28 -10.50
CA VAL A 215 -1.40 22.74 -10.95
C VAL A 215 -0.25 23.27 -10.10
N LEU A 216 -0.23 24.58 -9.81
CA LEU A 216 0.81 25.19 -8.97
C LEU A 216 0.77 24.64 -7.55
N ALA A 217 -0.41 24.62 -6.92
CA ALA A 217 -0.59 24.16 -5.54
C ALA A 217 -0.21 22.67 -5.38
N THR A 218 -0.67 21.83 -6.30
CA THR A 218 -0.34 20.40 -6.31
C THR A 218 1.13 20.14 -6.63
N THR A 219 1.77 20.97 -7.45
CA THR A 219 3.22 20.91 -7.70
C THR A 219 4.01 21.22 -6.42
N CYS A 220 3.67 22.28 -5.69
CA CYS A 220 4.29 22.60 -4.40
C CYS A 220 4.12 21.48 -3.38
N LEU A 221 2.90 20.92 -3.27
CA LEU A 221 2.63 19.76 -2.43
C LEU A 221 3.46 18.55 -2.87
N GLY A 222 3.58 18.33 -4.18
CA GLY A 222 4.38 17.27 -4.79
C GLY A 222 5.85 17.34 -4.40
N ILE A 223 6.46 18.52 -4.53
CA ILE A 223 7.84 18.76 -4.12
C ILE A 223 8.02 18.44 -2.64
N TRP A 224 7.11 18.92 -1.78
CA TRP A 224 7.17 18.68 -0.34
C TRP A 224 7.03 17.18 0.00
N LEU A 225 6.05 16.49 -0.59
CA LEU A 225 5.83 15.05 -0.41
C LEU A 225 7.05 14.24 -0.86
N PHE A 226 7.58 14.56 -2.03
CA PHE A 226 8.73 13.86 -2.58
C PHE A 226 9.98 14.08 -1.72
N TYR A 227 10.23 15.32 -1.29
CA TYR A 227 11.33 15.64 -0.38
C TYR A 227 11.24 14.85 0.93
N ARG A 228 10.05 14.77 1.56
CA ARG A 228 9.86 13.99 2.80
C ARG A 228 10.13 12.50 2.61
N ARG A 229 9.74 11.94 1.46
CA ARG A 229 9.98 10.53 1.10
C ARG A 229 11.47 10.25 0.90
N ILE A 230 12.16 11.08 0.11
CA ILE A 230 13.60 10.92 -0.16
C ILE A 230 14.47 11.14 1.08
N LYS A 231 14.11 12.08 1.97
CA LYS A 231 14.83 12.26 3.24
C LYS A 231 14.82 10.98 4.09
N GLY A 232 13.72 10.21 4.06
CA GLY A 232 13.62 8.93 4.75
C GLY A 232 14.47 7.82 4.11
N LEU A 233 14.61 7.85 2.79
CA LEU A 233 15.47 6.92 2.05
C LEU A 233 16.94 7.14 2.40
N ARG A 234 17.36 8.40 2.56
CA ARG A 234 18.73 8.75 2.97
C ARG A 234 19.10 8.36 4.40
N SER A 235 18.13 8.25 5.31
CA SER A 235 18.39 7.79 6.69
C SER A 235 18.62 6.27 6.79
N GLN A 236 18.54 5.52 5.69
CA GLN A 236 18.93 4.10 5.61
C GLN A 236 20.32 3.89 5.01
N LEU A 237 21.03 4.98 4.70
CA LEU A 237 22.40 4.98 4.14
C LEU A 237 23.49 5.01 5.21
N TRP A 238 23.13 5.10 6.50
CA TRP A 238 24.03 5.18 7.65
C TRP A 238 23.51 4.32 8.79
#